data_AF-A0A9C7QS86-F1
#
_entry.id   AF-A0A9C7QS86-F1
#
_cell.length_a   1.000
_cell.length_b   1.000
_cell.length_c   1.000
_cell.angle_alpha   90.00
_cell.angle_beta   90.00
_cell.angle_gamma   90.00
#
_symmetry.space_group_name_H-M   'P 1'
#
loop_
_entity.id
_entity.type
_entity.pdbx_description
1 polymer ?
#
loop_
_entity_poly.entity_id
_entity_poly.type
_entity_poly.pdbx_seq_one_letter_code
_entity_poly.pdbx_strand_id
1 'polypeptide(L)'
;MAIPYPDWLPLAQKSKSPTTDTGFRTDQPTVGAPIFQKLTDDLKTSFSLTWIFTRDQHRAFMQWLRSPNYLDNCNQWFTMPVGAGTGDTGVEVQELHFIAWPSWAQSGSIFTWSGDVIARELVNSDDDFDDIIVELPPPWASWLDIIVTGYPDDRDPESLPRVP
;
A
#
# COMPACT_ATOMS: atom_id res chain seq x y z
N MET A 1 0.91 6.26 18.62
CA MET A 1 0.71 7.18 17.49
C MET A 1 1.83 6.90 16.52
N ALA A 2 1.50 6.54 15.27
CA ALA A 2 2.52 6.22 14.29
C ALA A 2 3.26 7.49 13.83
N ILE A 3 4.55 7.34 13.57
CA ILE A 3 5.46 8.46 13.29
C ILE A 3 5.45 8.75 11.78
N PRO A 4 5.21 9.99 11.35
CA PRO A 4 5.20 10.29 9.92
C PRO A 4 6.60 10.13 9.32
N TYR A 5 6.67 9.51 8.15
CA TYR A 5 7.85 9.51 7.32
C TYR A 5 8.16 10.95 6.86
N PRO A 6 9.43 11.39 6.84
CA PRO A 6 9.76 12.75 6.40
C PRO A 6 9.45 12.98 4.91
N ASP A 7 8.58 13.93 4.61
CA ASP A 7 8.08 14.21 3.24
C ASP A 7 9.16 14.56 2.20
N TRP A 8 10.28 15.10 2.65
CA TRP A 8 11.38 15.51 1.76
C TRP A 8 12.34 14.35 1.42
N LEU A 9 12.22 13.20 2.11
CA LEU A 9 12.96 12.01 1.76
C LEU A 9 12.27 11.27 0.62
N PRO A 10 13.02 10.65 -0.30
CA PRO A 10 12.42 9.92 -1.41
C PRO A 10 11.67 8.68 -0.90
N LEU A 11 10.51 8.43 -1.49
CA LEU A 11 9.67 7.29 -1.16
C LEU A 11 10.37 5.96 -1.44
N ALA A 12 10.00 4.94 -0.67
CA ALA A 12 10.49 3.59 -0.89
C ALA A 12 9.99 3.01 -2.21
N GLN A 13 10.85 2.28 -2.89
CA GLN A 13 10.48 1.34 -3.93
C GLN A 13 10.14 0.01 -3.26
N LYS A 14 8.96 -0.54 -3.54
CA LYS A 14 8.58 -1.87 -3.07
C LYS A 14 9.09 -2.98 -3.98
N SER A 15 9.30 -4.17 -3.42
CA SER A 15 9.45 -5.39 -4.19
C SER A 15 8.13 -5.73 -4.91
N LYS A 16 8.22 -6.45 -6.03
CA LYS A 16 7.09 -6.68 -6.96
C LYS A 16 5.99 -7.60 -6.43
N SER A 17 6.12 -8.16 -5.23
CA SER A 17 5.19 -9.19 -4.72
C SER A 17 5.02 -9.03 -3.21
N PRO A 18 3.99 -8.30 -2.75
CA PRO A 18 3.64 -8.31 -1.33
C PRO A 18 3.21 -9.71 -0.90
N THR A 19 3.58 -10.12 0.32
CA THR A 19 3.15 -11.40 0.88
C THR A 19 2.15 -11.14 1.99
N THR A 20 0.87 -11.39 1.69
CA THR A 20 -0.23 -11.37 2.66
C THR A 20 -0.37 -12.76 3.27
N ASP A 21 -0.49 -12.84 4.59
CA ASP A 21 -0.71 -14.12 5.26
C ASP A 21 -2.08 -14.72 4.91
N THR A 22 -2.22 -16.04 5.03
CA THR A 22 -3.48 -16.73 4.79
C THR A 22 -4.33 -16.81 6.06
N GLY A 23 -5.53 -16.24 6.00
CA GLY A 23 -6.51 -16.24 7.11
C GLY A 23 -7.30 -17.52 7.28
N PHE A 24 -6.96 -18.58 6.55
CA PHE A 24 -7.67 -19.85 6.61
C PHE A 24 -6.70 -21.03 6.71
N ARG A 25 -7.11 -22.05 7.47
CA ARG A 25 -6.43 -23.34 7.50
C ARG A 25 -7.07 -24.26 6.47
N THR A 26 -6.22 -24.91 5.69
CA THR A 26 -6.65 -25.99 4.79
C THR A 26 -6.34 -27.31 5.45
N ASP A 27 -7.34 -28.19 5.54
CA ASP A 27 -7.17 -29.59 5.91
C ASP A 27 -7.40 -30.46 4.66
N GLN A 28 -6.47 -31.37 4.38
CA GLN A 28 -6.49 -32.25 3.22
C GLN A 28 -6.75 -33.69 3.67
N PRO A 29 -8.01 -34.12 3.74
CA PRO A 29 -8.32 -35.50 4.09
C PRO A 29 -7.83 -36.46 3.00
N THR A 30 -7.42 -37.67 3.38
CA THR A 30 -6.92 -38.73 2.47
C THR A 30 -7.91 -39.11 1.36
N VAL A 31 -9.21 -38.81 1.55
CA VAL A 31 -10.27 -39.01 0.58
C VAL A 31 -11.25 -37.83 0.69
N GLY A 32 -11.58 -37.19 -0.43
CA GLY A 32 -12.56 -36.09 -0.49
C GLY A 32 -11.95 -34.74 -0.87
N ALA A 33 -12.79 -33.70 -0.87
CA ALA A 33 -12.38 -32.33 -1.15
C ALA A 33 -11.70 -31.69 0.09
N PRO A 34 -10.75 -30.75 -0.10
CA PRO A 34 -10.15 -30.01 1.00
C PRO A 34 -11.19 -29.23 1.80
N ILE A 35 -10.99 -29.17 3.13
CA ILE A 35 -11.83 -28.38 4.04
C ILE A 35 -11.10 -27.08 4.35
N PHE A 36 -11.79 -25.96 4.18
CA PHE A 36 -11.27 -24.62 4.47
C PHE A 36 -11.95 -24.06 5.72
N GLN A 37 -11.17 -23.69 6.72
CA GLN A 37 -11.65 -23.05 7.94
C GLN A 37 -11.10 -21.64 8.05
N LYS A 38 -11.97 -20.62 8.04
CA LYS A 38 -11.58 -19.23 8.32
C LYS A 38 -11.14 -19.12 9.79
N LEU A 39 -9.91 -18.65 10.01
CA LEU A 39 -9.31 -18.44 11.33
C LEU A 39 -9.33 -16.96 11.71
N THR A 40 -8.92 -16.08 10.80
CA THR A 40 -8.85 -14.63 11.04
C THR A 40 -9.00 -13.89 9.71
N ASP A 41 -9.53 -12.68 9.78
CA ASP A 41 -9.51 -11.67 8.71
C ASP A 41 -8.44 -10.60 8.93
N ASP A 42 -7.95 -10.43 10.16
CA ASP A 42 -6.80 -9.56 10.45
C ASP A 42 -5.50 -10.22 9.96
N LEU A 43 -5.10 -9.88 8.73
CA LEU A 43 -3.96 -10.45 8.03
C LEU A 43 -2.88 -9.41 7.84
N LYS A 44 -1.75 -9.61 8.53
CA LYS A 44 -0.56 -8.80 8.27
C LYS A 44 -0.11 -8.98 6.83
N THR A 45 0.23 -7.88 6.19
CA THR A 45 0.89 -7.89 4.88
C THR A 45 2.34 -7.48 5.05
N SER A 46 3.25 -8.28 4.49
CA SER A 46 4.68 -8.00 4.51
C SER A 46 5.15 -7.42 3.18
N PHE A 47 6.00 -6.39 3.25
CA PHE A 47 6.62 -5.73 2.12
C PHE A 47 8.14 -5.69 2.30
N SER A 48 8.87 -5.97 1.24
CA SER A 48 10.29 -5.60 1.17
C SER A 48 10.42 -4.24 0.50
N LEU A 49 10.96 -3.27 1.22
CA LEU A 49 11.12 -1.89 0.78
C LEU A 49 12.59 -1.58 0.53
N THR A 50 12.84 -0.82 -0.53
CA THR A 50 14.16 -0.34 -0.93
C THR A 50 14.13 1.18 -1.08
N TRP A 51 15.02 1.88 -0.40
CA TRP A 51 15.19 3.33 -0.54
C TRP A 51 16.51 3.65 -1.21
N ILE A 52 16.55 4.71 -2.01
CA ILE A 52 17.76 5.22 -2.66
C ILE A 52 17.95 6.66 -2.21
N PHE A 53 19.04 6.92 -1.50
CA PHE A 53 19.34 8.21 -0.90
C PHE A 53 20.66 8.81 -1.40
N THR A 54 20.70 10.14 -1.41
CA THR A 54 21.96 10.90 -1.44
C THR A 54 22.63 10.90 -0.06
N ARG A 55 23.87 11.40 0.03
CA ARG A 55 24.62 11.45 1.29
C ARG A 55 23.89 12.19 2.43
N ASP A 56 23.25 13.32 2.13
CA ASP A 56 22.60 14.13 3.16
C ASP A 56 21.27 13.50 3.60
N GLN A 57 20.53 12.91 2.66
CA GLN A 57 19.33 12.11 2.94
C GLN A 57 19.66 10.87 3.77
N HIS A 58 20.76 10.17 3.48
CA HIS A 58 21.22 9.02 4.27
C HIS A 58 21.45 9.40 5.73
N ARG A 59 22.08 10.54 6.01
CA ARG A 59 22.32 11.00 7.39
C ARG A 59 21.01 11.29 8.12
N ALA A 60 20.05 11.90 7.45
CA ALA A 60 18.74 12.19 8.03
C ALA A 60 17.95 10.90 8.29
N PHE A 61 17.90 9.98 7.33
CA PHE A 61 17.20 8.70 7.49
C PHE A 61 17.79 7.88 8.64
N MET A 62 19.13 7.85 8.78
CA MET A 62 19.80 7.17 9.88
C MET A 62 19.46 7.77 11.26
N GLN A 63 19.31 9.10 11.35
CA GLN A 63 18.90 9.77 12.58
C GLN A 63 17.42 9.55 12.88
N TRP A 64 16.55 9.62 11.86
CA TRP A 64 15.13 9.32 12.00
C TRP A 64 14.91 7.89 12.52
N LEU A 65 15.71 6.93 12.04
CA LEU A 65 15.59 5.54 12.46
C LEU A 65 16.13 5.26 13.88
N ARG A 66 17.20 5.96 14.31
CA ARG A 66 17.87 5.74 15.60
C ARG A 66 17.36 6.61 16.74
N SER A 67 16.83 7.79 16.42
CA SER A 67 16.51 8.78 17.43
C SER A 67 15.30 8.33 18.28
N PRO A 68 15.38 8.45 19.62
CA PRO A 68 14.26 8.13 20.51
C PRO A 68 13.01 8.99 20.29
N ASN A 69 13.17 10.17 19.66
CA ASN A 69 12.06 11.06 19.33
C ASN A 69 11.31 10.63 18.06
N TYR A 70 11.87 9.67 17.31
CA TYR A 70 11.33 9.13 16.08
C TYR A 70 11.19 7.61 16.25
N LEU A 71 11.74 6.80 15.33
CA LEU A 71 11.51 5.35 15.29
C LEU A 71 12.10 4.56 16.48
N ASP A 72 12.89 5.20 17.35
CA ASP A 72 13.52 4.59 18.51
C ASP A 72 14.09 3.21 18.21
N ASN A 73 15.03 3.16 17.27
CA ASN A 73 15.67 1.92 16.87
C ASN A 73 14.71 0.87 16.27
N CYS A 74 13.76 1.31 15.44
CA CYS A 74 12.73 0.48 14.81
C CYS A 74 11.69 -0.11 15.77
N ASN A 75 11.54 0.45 16.96
CA ASN A 75 10.60 -0.03 17.97
C ASN A 75 9.20 0.60 17.83
N GLN A 76 9.07 1.66 17.02
CA GLN A 76 7.81 2.38 16.81
C GLN A 76 7.23 2.09 15.41
N TRP A 77 5.92 2.24 15.30
CA TRP A 77 5.20 2.23 14.02
C TRP A 77 5.38 3.57 13.31
N PHE A 78 5.39 3.55 11.98
CA PHE A 78 5.50 4.75 11.15
C PHE A 78 4.51 4.74 10.00
N THR A 79 4.11 5.91 9.52
CA THR A 79 3.23 6.04 8.35
C THR A 79 4.01 6.54 7.15
N MET A 80 3.84 5.91 6.00
CA MET A 80 4.50 6.32 4.77
C MET A 80 3.59 6.11 3.56
N PRO A 81 3.64 7.01 2.56
CA PRO A 81 3.01 6.76 1.27
C PRO A 81 3.73 5.60 0.57
N VAL A 82 3.03 4.50 0.32
CA VAL A 82 3.50 3.34 -0.44
C VAL A 82 2.42 2.94 -1.43
N GLY A 83 2.80 2.57 -2.66
CA GLY A 83 1.79 2.06 -3.59
C GLY A 83 1.19 0.74 -3.11
N ALA A 84 -0.14 0.63 -3.05
CA ALA A 84 -0.86 -0.52 -2.47
C ALA A 84 -0.53 -1.85 -3.16
N GLY A 85 -0.26 -1.85 -4.47
CA GLY A 85 0.18 -3.07 -5.20
C GLY A 85 -0.90 -4.06 -5.53
N THR A 86 -2.13 -3.70 -5.18
CA THR A 86 -3.36 -4.32 -5.62
C THR A 86 -3.96 -3.33 -6.60
N GLY A 87 -3.87 -3.59 -7.90
CA GLY A 87 -4.36 -2.66 -8.93
C GLY A 87 -3.49 -1.40 -9.13
N ASP A 88 -3.87 -0.59 -10.11
CA ASP A 88 -3.20 0.64 -10.54
C ASP A 88 -3.60 1.85 -9.65
N THR A 89 -3.89 1.60 -8.36
CA THR A 89 -4.53 2.53 -7.40
C THR A 89 -3.62 3.65 -6.86
N GLY A 90 -2.44 3.86 -7.44
CA GLY A 90 -1.56 4.95 -7.02
C GLY A 90 -0.85 4.71 -5.68
N VAL A 91 -0.58 5.79 -4.94
CA VAL A 91 0.24 5.80 -3.71
C VAL A 91 -0.66 6.13 -2.52
N GLU A 92 -0.73 5.23 -1.55
CA GLU A 92 -1.61 5.36 -0.38
C GLU A 92 -0.79 5.35 0.92
N VAL A 93 -1.28 5.99 1.97
CA VAL A 93 -0.57 6.08 3.26
C VAL A 93 -0.81 4.80 4.05
N GLN A 94 0.27 4.05 4.28
CA GLN A 94 0.24 2.79 5.03
C GLN A 94 0.88 2.96 6.40
N GLU A 95 0.31 2.32 7.43
CA GLU A 95 0.94 2.16 8.74
C GLU A 95 1.86 0.94 8.73
N LEU A 96 3.15 1.17 8.87
CA LEU A 96 4.23 0.20 8.68
C LEU A 96 5.06 0.04 9.95
N HIS A 97 5.63 -1.15 10.12
CA HIS A 97 6.61 -1.43 11.16
C HIS A 97 7.74 -2.29 10.59
N PHE A 98 8.98 -1.95 10.93
CA PHE A 98 10.14 -2.74 10.49
C PHE A 98 10.19 -4.08 11.23
N ILE A 99 10.35 -5.19 10.51
CA ILE A 99 10.49 -6.52 11.11
C ILE A 99 11.89 -6.66 11.75
N ALA A 100 12.89 -6.07 11.09
CA ALA A 100 14.28 -6.10 11.50
C ALA A 100 14.94 -4.77 11.16
N TRP A 101 16.13 -4.56 11.74
CA TRP A 101 16.94 -3.40 11.42
C TRP A 101 17.27 -3.37 9.92
N PRO A 102 16.92 -2.29 9.19
CA PRO A 102 17.18 -2.24 7.77
C PRO A 102 18.68 -2.13 7.49
N SER A 103 19.11 -2.77 6.41
CA SER A 103 20.51 -2.76 5.96
C SER A 103 20.73 -1.67 4.93
N TRP A 104 21.97 -1.22 4.78
CA TRP A 104 22.34 -0.27 3.73
C TRP A 104 23.65 -0.64 3.06
N ALA A 105 23.73 -0.31 1.78
CA ALA A 105 24.92 -0.45 0.96
C ALA A 105 25.22 0.89 0.29
N GLN A 106 26.51 1.19 0.11
CA GLN A 106 26.96 2.38 -0.59
C GLN A 106 27.58 2.00 -1.93
N SER A 107 27.14 2.66 -3.00
CA SER A 107 27.75 2.61 -4.32
C SER A 107 28.06 4.03 -4.78
N GLY A 108 29.33 4.42 -4.70
CA GLY A 108 29.77 5.78 -4.98
C GLY A 108 29.12 6.80 -4.04
N SER A 109 28.32 7.72 -4.60
CA SER A 109 27.59 8.76 -3.83
C SER A 109 26.13 8.39 -3.52
N ILE A 110 25.72 7.17 -3.85
CA ILE A 110 24.35 6.67 -3.68
C ILE A 110 24.33 5.65 -2.54
N PHE A 111 23.36 5.80 -1.64
CA PHE A 111 23.12 4.90 -0.52
C PHE A 111 21.80 4.17 -0.74
N THR A 112 21.85 2.84 -0.85
CA THR A 112 20.66 2.00 -1.00
C THR A 112 20.35 1.36 0.35
N TRP A 113 19.15 1.58 0.87
CA TRP A 113 18.63 0.90 2.05
C TRP A 113 17.65 -0.19 1.66
N SER A 114 17.69 -1.32 2.34
CA SER A 114 16.75 -2.43 2.18
C SER A 114 16.22 -2.87 3.54
N GLY A 115 14.91 -2.99 3.67
CA GLY A 115 14.27 -3.42 4.90
C GLY A 115 12.92 -4.08 4.65
N ASP A 116 12.61 -5.05 5.50
CA ASP A 116 11.30 -5.71 5.50
C ASP A 116 10.40 -5.04 6.52
N VAL A 117 9.18 -4.73 6.09
CA VAL A 117 8.14 -4.11 6.91
C VAL A 117 6.87 -4.94 6.90
N ILE A 118 6.09 -4.78 7.96
CA ILE A 118 4.74 -5.31 8.10
C ILE A 118 3.77 -4.15 8.17
N ALA A 119 2.68 -4.25 7.42
CA ALA A 119 1.47 -3.48 7.61
C ALA A 119 0.46 -4.33 8.39
N ARG A 120 -0.26 -3.72 9.33
CA ARG A 120 -1.35 -4.40 10.05
C ARG A 120 -2.50 -4.70 9.10
N GLU A 121 -2.87 -3.71 8.31
CA GLU A 121 -3.93 -3.75 7.32
C GLU A 121 -3.39 -3.04 6.07
N LEU A 122 -3.66 -3.60 4.89
CA LEU A 122 -3.36 -2.91 3.64
C LEU A 122 -4.55 -1.99 3.37
N VAL A 123 -4.35 -0.69 3.49
CA VAL A 123 -5.33 0.27 3.01
C VAL A 123 -5.31 0.21 1.48
N ASN A 124 -6.47 0.04 0.87
CA ASN A 124 -6.65 0.07 -0.57
C ASN A 124 -8.00 0.70 -0.87
N SER A 125 -8.01 1.83 -1.59
CA SER A 125 -9.26 2.49 -1.97
C SER A 125 -10.16 1.65 -2.88
N ASP A 126 -9.60 0.70 -3.64
CA ASP A 126 -10.40 -0.23 -4.44
C ASP A 126 -11.22 -1.19 -3.58
N ASP A 127 -10.79 -1.49 -2.35
CA ASP A 127 -11.52 -2.39 -1.45
C ASP A 127 -12.82 -1.73 -0.95
N ASP A 128 -12.91 -0.39 -0.96
CA ASP A 128 -14.13 0.34 -0.63
C ASP A 128 -15.17 0.34 -1.78
N PHE A 129 -14.75 -0.01 -3.01
CA PHE A 129 -15.60 -0.03 -4.22
C PHE A 129 -15.63 -1.41 -4.90
N ASP A 130 -15.33 -2.47 -4.14
CA ASP A 130 -15.15 -3.84 -4.63
C ASP A 130 -16.35 -4.35 -5.45
N ASP A 131 -17.57 -4.15 -4.94
CA ASP A 131 -18.82 -4.54 -5.60
C ASP A 131 -18.94 -3.91 -6.99
N ILE A 132 -18.63 -2.62 -7.10
CA ILE A 132 -18.74 -1.85 -8.34
C ILE A 132 -17.67 -2.27 -9.36
N ILE A 133 -16.44 -2.49 -8.88
CA ILE A 133 -15.30 -2.89 -9.73
C ILE A 133 -15.51 -4.31 -10.28
N VAL A 134 -16.04 -5.23 -9.47
CA VAL A 134 -16.25 -6.63 -9.87
C VAL A 134 -17.47 -6.78 -10.80
N GLU A 135 -18.56 -6.06 -10.53
CA GLU A 135 -19.82 -6.22 -11.28
C GLU A 135 -19.87 -5.45 -12.61
N LEU A 136 -19.07 -4.39 -12.77
CA LEU A 136 -19.12 -3.54 -13.96
C LEU A 136 -17.87 -3.71 -14.86
N PRO A 137 -17.96 -4.43 -15.99
CA PRO A 137 -16.82 -4.59 -16.88
C PRO A 137 -16.40 -3.26 -17.55
N PRO A 138 -15.17 -3.17 -18.09
CA PRO A 138 -14.53 -1.94 -18.56
C PRO A 138 -15.31 -0.98 -19.49
N PRO A 139 -16.30 -1.38 -20.32
CA PRO A 139 -17.10 -0.39 -21.04
C PRO A 139 -18.03 0.44 -20.14
N TRP A 140 -18.32 0.01 -18.91
CA TRP A 140 -19.27 0.66 -17.98
C TRP A 140 -18.61 1.51 -16.89
N ALA A 141 -17.29 1.39 -16.69
CA ALA A 141 -16.52 2.29 -15.83
C ALA A 141 -16.62 3.77 -16.26
N SER A 142 -16.87 4.02 -17.56
CA SER A 142 -17.04 5.37 -18.11
C SER A 142 -18.37 6.05 -17.75
N TRP A 143 -19.40 5.30 -17.35
CA TRP A 143 -20.72 5.87 -17.03
C TRP A 143 -20.77 6.47 -15.63
N LEU A 144 -19.96 5.98 -14.69
CA LEU A 144 -19.88 6.55 -13.34
C LEU A 144 -19.05 7.84 -13.31
N ASP A 145 -18.04 7.98 -14.17
CA ASP A 145 -17.32 9.25 -14.32
C ASP A 145 -18.30 10.38 -14.73
N ILE A 146 -19.15 10.12 -15.73
CA ILE A 146 -20.21 11.07 -16.15
C ILE A 146 -21.21 11.45 -15.04
N ILE A 147 -21.53 10.53 -14.13
CA ILE A 147 -22.52 10.77 -13.06
C ILE A 147 -21.89 11.46 -11.84
N VAL A 148 -20.61 11.17 -11.53
CA VAL A 148 -19.93 11.62 -10.31
C VAL A 148 -19.10 12.89 -10.54
N THR A 149 -18.47 13.07 -11.71
CA THR A 149 -17.67 14.27 -12.02
C THR A 149 -18.40 15.27 -12.91
N GLY A 150 -19.55 14.89 -13.49
CA GLY A 150 -20.22 15.68 -14.52
C GLY A 150 -19.40 15.68 -15.81
N TYR A 151 -20.03 15.96 -16.96
CA TYR A 151 -19.31 15.95 -18.22
C TYR A 151 -18.14 16.96 -18.16
N PRO A 152 -16.91 16.57 -18.57
CA PRO A 152 -15.73 17.44 -18.52
C PRO A 152 -15.76 18.58 -19.55
N ASP A 153 -16.91 18.85 -20.17
CA ASP A 153 -17.07 19.78 -21.28
C ASP A 153 -18.03 20.94 -21.01
N ASP A 154 -18.35 21.24 -19.74
CA ASP A 154 -19.20 22.37 -19.31
C ASP A 154 -20.54 22.45 -20.07
N ARG A 155 -21.05 21.30 -20.58
CA ARG A 155 -22.32 21.30 -21.29
C ARG A 155 -23.47 21.58 -20.33
N ASP A 156 -24.30 22.53 -20.75
CA ASP A 156 -25.49 22.98 -20.04
C ASP A 156 -26.38 21.77 -19.65
N PRO A 157 -26.79 21.64 -18.37
CA PRO A 157 -27.65 20.55 -17.90
C PRO A 157 -29.00 20.44 -18.63
N GLU A 158 -29.43 21.45 -19.40
CA GLU A 158 -30.61 21.35 -20.28
C GLU A 158 -30.37 20.57 -21.59
N SER A 159 -29.12 20.22 -21.92
CA SER A 159 -28.77 19.47 -23.14
C SER A 159 -29.03 17.96 -23.04
N LEU A 160 -29.51 17.47 -21.90
CA LEU A 160 -29.85 16.07 -21.71
C LEU A 160 -31.10 15.69 -22.53
N PRO A 161 -31.08 14.58 -23.30
CA PRO A 161 -32.27 14.11 -23.97
C PRO A 161 -33.31 13.69 -22.91
N ARG A 162 -34.37 14.49 -22.77
CA ARG A 162 -35.53 14.10 -21.98
C ARG A 162 -36.18 12.90 -22.66
N VAL A 163 -36.16 11.77 -21.97
CA VAL A 163 -36.89 10.57 -22.39
C VAL A 163 -38.37 10.95 -22.54
N PRO A 164 -39.05 10.55 -23.63
CA PRO A 164 -40.45 10.90 -23.87
C PRO A 164 -41.41 10.37 -22.81
#